data_AF-Q0EX97-F1
#
_entry.id   AF-Q0EX97-F1
#
_cell.length_a   1.000
_cell.length_b   1.000
_cell.length_c   1.000
_cell.angle_alpha   90.00
_cell.angle_beta   90.00
_cell.angle_gamma   90.00
#
_symmetry.space_group_name_H-M   'P 1'
#
loop_
_entity.id
_entity.type
_entity.pdbx_description
1 polymer ?
#
loop_
_entity_poly.entity_id
_entity_poly.type
_entity_poly.pdbx_seq_one_letter_code
_entity_poly.pdbx_strand_id
1 'polypeptide(L)'
;MEWAQHFVEQYGYWAVFAWTFIEGESVFIAAAALAGAGLMTPWKVIAVAAVGAYIGHLVFFALGRWRGMAIINALPFLKRHYVKANAVLDRYAHWSIFIFQYLYGTRMIAAILFGSSTIGFVRFALLQVVNCLTWALVIYAVGHLLGMAGLAILHRFGLIGLGLVLLAAAILGGWIYIRYGHHHVRRHWQKNVDAEQGKMGED
;
A
#
# COMPACT_ATOMS: atom_id res chain seq x y z
N MET A 1 -18.44 -26.81 5.34
CA MET A 1 -17.81 -25.52 5.68
C MET A 1 -16.36 -25.69 6.15
N GLU A 2 -15.97 -26.86 6.67
CA GLU A 2 -14.61 -27.14 7.15
C GLU A 2 -13.51 -27.03 6.07
N TRP A 3 -13.79 -27.43 4.81
CA TRP A 3 -12.80 -27.33 3.72
C TRP A 3 -12.36 -25.88 3.45
N ALA A 4 -13.28 -24.92 3.56
CA ALA A 4 -13.00 -23.51 3.34
C ALA A 4 -12.18 -22.91 4.50
N GLN A 5 -12.48 -23.31 5.74
CA GLN A 5 -11.68 -22.92 6.90
C GLN A 5 -10.26 -23.47 6.80
N HIS A 6 -10.11 -24.76 6.47
CA HIS A 6 -8.80 -25.38 6.30
C HIS A 6 -8.00 -24.75 5.15
N PHE A 7 -8.66 -24.36 4.06
CA PHE A 7 -8.02 -23.64 2.95
C PHE A 7 -7.53 -22.24 3.37
N VAL A 8 -8.33 -21.49 4.12
CA VAL A 8 -7.96 -20.15 4.64
C VAL A 8 -6.85 -20.26 5.68
N GLU A 9 -6.89 -21.25 6.57
CA GLU A 9 -5.82 -21.48 7.54
C GLU A 9 -4.51 -21.89 6.89
N GLN A 10 -4.55 -22.66 5.79
CA GLN A 10 -3.36 -23.13 5.12
C GLN A 10 -2.77 -22.10 4.15
N TYR A 11 -3.60 -21.46 3.32
CA TYR A 11 -3.14 -20.57 2.25
C TYR A 11 -3.35 -19.09 2.54
N GLY A 12 -4.28 -18.73 3.44
CA GLY A 12 -4.61 -17.34 3.74
C GLY A 12 -3.43 -16.57 4.33
N TYR A 13 -2.67 -17.16 5.24
CA TYR A 13 -1.48 -16.52 5.80
C TYR A 13 -0.37 -16.33 4.74
N TRP A 14 -0.15 -17.31 3.86
CA TRP A 14 0.81 -17.15 2.76
C TRP A 14 0.39 -16.09 1.76
N ALA A 15 -0.91 -15.98 1.48
CA ALA A 15 -1.44 -14.91 0.65
C ALA A 15 -1.20 -13.53 1.29
N VAL A 16 -1.43 -13.40 2.60
CA VAL A 16 -1.12 -12.17 3.35
C VAL A 16 0.37 -11.85 3.26
N PHE A 17 1.25 -12.84 3.50
CA PHE A 17 2.69 -12.65 3.43
C PHE A 17 3.12 -12.15 2.03
N ALA A 18 2.75 -12.89 0.99
CA ALA A 18 3.18 -12.60 -0.38
C ALA A 18 2.64 -11.26 -0.87
N TRP A 19 1.39 -10.93 -0.53
CA TRP A 19 0.77 -9.70 -0.96
C TRP A 19 1.33 -8.47 -0.24
N THR A 20 1.52 -8.57 1.08
CA THR A 20 2.13 -7.48 1.86
C THR A 20 3.59 -7.24 1.49
N PHE A 21 4.30 -8.30 1.07
CA PHE A 21 5.66 -8.23 0.54
C PHE A 21 5.76 -7.41 -0.76
N ILE A 22 4.86 -7.65 -1.73
CA ILE A 22 4.87 -6.93 -3.02
C ILE A 22 4.28 -5.54 -2.82
N GLU A 23 2.97 -5.45 -2.87
CA GLU A 23 2.24 -4.23 -2.58
C GLU A 23 0.78 -4.57 -2.41
N GLY A 24 0.34 -4.62 -1.15
CA GLY A 24 -1.06 -4.38 -0.93
C GLY A 24 -1.54 -4.54 0.49
N GLU A 25 -2.36 -3.55 0.84
CA GLU A 25 -3.17 -3.53 2.03
C GLU A 25 -4.45 -4.35 1.83
N SER A 26 -4.88 -4.56 0.58
CA SER A 26 -6.17 -5.20 0.26
C SER A 26 -6.32 -6.62 0.82
N VAL A 27 -5.39 -7.54 0.51
CA VAL A 27 -5.44 -8.91 1.07
C VAL A 27 -5.28 -8.90 2.58
N PHE A 28 -4.50 -7.97 3.13
CA PHE A 28 -4.34 -7.84 4.57
C PHE A 28 -5.61 -7.32 5.26
N ILE A 29 -6.29 -6.32 4.69
CA ILE A 29 -7.58 -5.80 5.16
C ILE A 29 -8.63 -6.93 5.12
N ALA A 30 -8.67 -7.71 4.03
CA ALA A 30 -9.55 -8.86 3.93
C ALA A 30 -9.25 -9.90 5.03
N ALA A 31 -7.99 -10.25 5.24
CA ALA A 31 -7.59 -11.17 6.31
C ALA A 31 -7.89 -10.62 7.72
N ALA A 32 -7.73 -9.31 7.94
CA ALA A 32 -8.08 -8.65 9.19
C ALA A 32 -9.60 -8.67 9.43
N ALA A 33 -10.40 -8.48 8.38
CA ALA A 33 -11.86 -8.62 8.45
C ALA A 33 -12.29 -10.07 8.73
N LEU A 34 -11.64 -11.05 8.09
CA LEU A 34 -11.86 -12.47 8.40
C LEU A 34 -11.49 -12.81 9.84
N ALA A 35 -10.39 -12.24 10.36
CA ALA A 35 -10.04 -12.37 11.77
C ALA A 35 -11.07 -11.71 12.69
N GLY A 36 -11.65 -10.56 12.30
CA GLY A 36 -12.79 -9.93 12.98
C GLY A 36 -14.05 -10.75 12.99
N ALA A 37 -14.27 -11.57 11.96
CA ALA A 37 -15.35 -12.53 11.89
C ALA A 37 -15.04 -13.87 12.61
N GLY A 38 -13.87 -14.00 13.26
CA GLY A 38 -13.44 -15.21 13.97
C GLY A 38 -12.92 -16.34 13.07
N LEU A 39 -12.65 -16.07 11.79
CA LEU A 39 -12.19 -17.09 10.81
C LEU A 39 -10.67 -17.20 10.72
N MET A 40 -9.92 -16.25 11.28
CA MET A 40 -8.45 -16.28 11.32
C MET A 40 -7.94 -15.81 12.67
N THR A 41 -6.79 -16.33 13.10
CA THR A 41 -6.15 -15.89 14.34
C THR A 41 -5.57 -14.47 14.21
N PRO A 42 -6.01 -13.49 15.03
CA PRO A 42 -5.57 -12.08 14.98
C PRO A 42 -4.06 -11.88 14.93
N TRP A 43 -3.34 -12.44 15.91
CA TRP A 43 -1.90 -12.21 16.07
C TRP A 43 -1.11 -12.76 14.88
N LYS A 44 -1.54 -13.90 14.31
CA LYS A 44 -0.89 -14.50 13.13
C LYS A 44 -1.03 -13.59 11.92
N VAL A 45 -2.23 -13.02 11.71
CA VAL A 45 -2.50 -12.10 10.60
C VAL A 45 -1.62 -10.85 10.70
N ILE A 46 -1.54 -10.23 11.89
CA ILE A 46 -0.68 -9.08 12.15
C ILE A 46 0.80 -9.42 11.93
N ALA A 47 1.28 -10.52 12.53
CA ALA A 47 2.69 -10.90 12.47
C ALA A 47 3.13 -11.20 11.04
N VAL A 48 2.35 -11.99 10.31
CA VAL A 48 2.67 -12.37 8.93
C VAL A 48 2.65 -11.16 8.00
N ALA A 49 1.69 -10.25 8.16
CA ALA A 49 1.64 -9.01 7.40
C ALA A 49 2.82 -8.08 7.71
N ALA A 50 3.17 -7.91 8.99
CA ALA A 50 4.30 -7.09 9.41
C ALA A 50 5.61 -7.63 8.86
N VAL A 51 5.82 -8.94 8.92
CA VAL A 51 7.04 -9.60 8.39
C VAL A 51 7.09 -9.52 6.87
N GLY A 52 5.98 -9.77 6.16
CA GLY A 52 5.91 -9.66 4.71
C GLY A 52 6.26 -8.25 4.23
N ALA A 53 5.61 -7.23 4.81
CA ALA A 53 5.91 -5.83 4.53
C ALA A 53 7.37 -5.47 4.86
N TYR A 54 7.87 -5.90 6.03
CA TYR A 54 9.24 -5.62 6.47
C TYR A 54 10.28 -6.17 5.49
N ILE A 55 10.17 -7.45 5.13
CA ILE A 55 11.09 -8.09 4.17
C ILE A 55 11.01 -7.41 2.82
N GLY A 56 9.80 -7.08 2.34
CA GLY A 56 9.61 -6.32 1.10
C GLY A 56 10.40 -5.01 1.13
N HIS A 57 10.27 -4.23 2.21
CA HIS A 57 11.00 -2.98 2.37
C HIS A 57 12.52 -3.15 2.41
N LEU A 58 13.02 -4.20 3.06
CA LEU A 58 14.45 -4.51 3.05
C LEU A 58 14.95 -4.86 1.64
N VAL A 59 14.17 -5.63 0.87
CA VAL A 59 14.49 -5.97 -0.53
C VAL A 59 14.53 -4.72 -1.40
N PHE A 60 13.53 -3.84 -1.32
CA PHE A 60 13.52 -2.59 -2.08
C PHE A 60 14.62 -1.62 -1.67
N PHE A 61 14.95 -1.57 -0.38
CA PHE A 61 16.10 -0.82 0.11
C PHE A 61 17.42 -1.37 -0.44
N ALA A 62 17.62 -2.69 -0.41
CA ALA A 62 18.81 -3.32 -0.97
C ALA A 62 18.91 -3.10 -2.49
N LEU A 63 17.78 -3.16 -3.20
CA LEU A 63 17.70 -2.84 -4.62
C LEU A 63 18.10 -1.38 -4.90
N GLY A 64 17.62 -0.45 -4.06
CA GLY A 64 18.04 0.95 -4.09
C GLY A 64 19.54 1.14 -3.82
N ARG A 65 20.10 0.41 -2.86
CA ARG A 65 21.54 0.45 -2.55
C ARG A 65 22.41 -0.05 -3.71
N TRP A 66 21.96 -1.11 -4.39
CA TRP A 66 22.75 -1.72 -5.46
C TRP A 66 22.61 -0.98 -6.79
N ARG A 67 21.37 -0.69 -7.21
CA ARG A 67 21.05 -0.18 -8.56
C ARG A 67 20.13 1.05 -8.54
N GLY A 68 19.94 1.69 -7.38
CA GLY A 68 18.97 2.78 -7.21
C GLY A 68 19.19 3.95 -8.15
N MET A 69 20.42 4.44 -8.32
CA MET A 69 20.70 5.54 -9.26
C MET A 69 20.41 5.17 -10.72
N ALA A 70 20.59 3.91 -11.11
CA ALA A 70 20.21 3.45 -12.44
C ALA A 70 18.68 3.46 -12.61
N ILE A 71 17.93 3.00 -11.61
CA ILE A 71 16.45 3.03 -11.58
C ILE A 71 15.94 4.47 -11.62
N ILE A 72 16.53 5.35 -10.80
CA ILE A 72 16.16 6.78 -10.73
C ILE A 72 16.42 7.47 -12.07
N ASN A 73 17.57 7.21 -12.70
CA ASN A 73 17.91 7.82 -13.99
C ASN A 73 17.08 7.27 -15.15
N ALA A 74 16.63 6.00 -15.07
CA ALA A 74 15.75 5.40 -16.06
C ALA A 74 14.31 5.94 -15.99
N LEU A 75 13.89 6.48 -14.85
CA LEU A 75 12.53 6.98 -14.63
C LEU A 75 12.51 8.53 -14.54
N PRO A 76 12.00 9.25 -15.56
CA PRO A 76 12.03 10.72 -15.61
C PRO A 76 11.35 11.40 -14.41
N PHE A 77 10.26 10.79 -13.93
CA PHE A 77 9.53 11.27 -12.76
C PHE A 77 10.40 11.21 -11.49
N LEU A 78 11.12 10.11 -11.26
CA LEU A 78 12.00 9.96 -10.10
C LEU A 78 13.18 10.90 -10.20
N LYS A 79 13.85 10.96 -11.36
CA LYS A 79 14.99 11.86 -11.60
C LYS A 79 14.68 13.31 -11.26
N ARG A 80 13.52 13.82 -11.69
CA ARG A 80 13.09 15.20 -11.45
C ARG A 80 12.91 15.52 -9.96
N HIS A 81 12.44 14.56 -9.17
CA HIS A 81 12.13 14.76 -7.75
C HIS A 81 13.25 14.29 -6.83
N TYR A 82 14.21 13.50 -7.33
CA TYR A 82 15.26 12.86 -6.56
C TYR A 82 16.07 13.85 -5.71
N VAL A 83 16.55 14.95 -6.29
CA VAL A 83 17.38 15.94 -5.56
C VAL A 83 16.62 16.53 -4.36
N LYS A 84 15.34 16.89 -4.56
CA LYS A 84 14.50 17.41 -3.48
C LYS A 84 14.18 16.35 -2.44
N ALA A 85 13.84 15.14 -2.89
CA ALA A 85 13.57 14.02 -2.00
C ALA A 85 14.79 13.70 -1.15
N ASN A 86 15.97 13.54 -1.77
CA ASN A 86 17.21 13.23 -1.08
C ASN A 86 17.62 14.30 -0.07
N ALA A 87 17.45 15.59 -0.37
CA ALA A 87 17.71 16.67 0.58
C ALA A 87 16.80 16.58 1.83
N VAL A 88 15.54 16.19 1.66
CA VAL A 88 14.61 15.94 2.78
C VAL A 88 15.01 14.68 3.54
N LEU A 89 15.38 13.61 2.83
CA LEU A 89 15.81 12.35 3.42
C LEU A 89 17.07 12.50 4.27
N ASP A 90 18.06 13.26 3.80
CA ASP A 90 19.29 13.49 4.55
C ASP A 90 19.03 14.37 5.79
N ARG A 91 18.16 15.39 5.68
CA ARG A 91 17.84 16.29 6.80
C ARG A 91 16.91 15.68 7.86
N TYR A 92 15.97 14.83 7.46
CA TYR A 92 14.93 14.27 8.32
C TYR A 92 14.88 12.74 8.30
N ALA A 93 16.04 12.08 8.15
CA ALA A 93 16.18 10.64 7.95
C ALA A 93 15.28 9.75 8.82
N HIS A 94 15.12 10.08 10.11
CA HIS A 94 14.24 9.33 11.02
C HIS A 94 12.76 9.50 10.66
N TRP A 95 12.27 10.74 10.61
CA TRP A 95 10.86 11.05 10.37
C TRP A 95 10.42 10.72 8.95
N SER A 96 11.32 10.85 7.97
CA SER A 96 11.04 10.51 6.58
C SER A 96 10.64 9.05 6.42
N ILE A 97 11.30 8.11 7.12
CA ILE A 97 10.98 6.68 7.06
C ILE A 97 9.52 6.42 7.46
N PHE A 98 9.05 7.06 8.52
CA PHE A 98 7.65 6.96 8.95
C PHE A 98 6.70 7.64 7.95
N ILE A 99 6.96 8.90 7.59
CA ILE A 99 6.06 9.71 6.76
C ILE A 99 5.83 9.08 5.38
N PHE A 100 6.90 8.66 4.70
CA PHE A 100 6.81 8.09 3.36
C PHE A 100 6.12 6.72 3.33
N GLN A 101 5.99 6.03 4.47
CA GLN A 101 5.25 4.76 4.51
C GLN A 101 3.73 4.98 4.46
N TYR A 102 3.21 6.08 5.00
CA TYR A 102 1.76 6.38 5.01
C TYR A 102 1.28 7.16 3.79
N LEU A 103 2.20 7.65 2.95
CA LEU A 103 1.87 8.27 1.67
C LEU A 103 1.56 7.19 0.63
N TYR A 104 0.28 7.09 0.24
CA TYR A 104 -0.23 6.09 -0.69
C TYR A 104 0.59 6.02 -2.00
N GLY A 105 0.97 4.80 -2.40
CA GLY A 105 1.76 4.53 -3.62
C GLY A 105 3.22 4.97 -3.59
N THR A 106 3.70 5.57 -2.49
CA THR A 106 5.10 6.04 -2.39
C THR A 106 6.00 5.08 -1.63
N ARG A 107 5.47 4.08 -0.92
CA ARG A 107 6.24 3.25 0.01
C ARG A 107 7.37 2.45 -0.66
N MET A 108 7.13 1.86 -1.83
CA MET A 108 8.15 1.08 -2.56
C MET A 108 9.23 2.01 -3.13
N ILE A 109 8.79 3.12 -3.73
CA ILE A 109 9.67 4.15 -4.28
C ILE A 109 10.53 4.75 -3.17
N ALA A 110 9.93 5.04 -2.01
CA ALA A 110 10.63 5.56 -0.85
C ALA A 110 11.69 4.58 -0.34
N ALA A 111 11.38 3.28 -0.23
CA ALA A 111 12.36 2.27 0.13
C ALA A 111 13.58 2.26 -0.82
N ILE A 112 13.35 2.37 -2.13
CA ILE A 112 14.43 2.49 -3.14
C ILE A 112 15.22 3.80 -2.95
N LEU A 113 14.55 4.92 -2.69
CA LEU A 113 15.18 6.22 -2.45
C LEU A 113 16.03 6.21 -1.17
N PHE A 114 15.54 5.64 -0.07
CA PHE A 114 16.31 5.43 1.16
C PHE A 114 17.52 4.51 0.91
N GLY A 115 17.34 3.48 0.09
CA GLY A 115 18.43 2.61 -0.34
C GLY A 115 19.52 3.37 -1.10
N SER A 116 19.12 4.36 -1.90
CA SER A 116 20.02 5.20 -2.71
C SER A 116 20.67 6.35 -1.92
N SER A 117 20.20 6.62 -0.70
CA SER A 117 20.70 7.71 0.13
C SER A 117 21.83 7.28 1.08
N THR A 118 22.30 8.20 1.92
CA THR A 118 23.37 7.99 2.89
C THR A 118 22.97 7.14 4.10
N ILE A 119 21.69 6.76 4.23
CA ILE A 119 21.16 6.03 5.39
C ILE A 119 21.79 4.63 5.46
N GLY A 120 22.30 4.22 6.62
CA GLY A 120 22.84 2.87 6.83
C GLY A 120 21.75 1.79 6.86
N PHE A 121 22.05 0.58 6.38
CA PHE A 121 21.12 -0.56 6.36
C PHE A 121 20.56 -0.89 7.74
N VAL A 122 21.42 -1.03 8.76
CA VAL A 122 21.00 -1.37 10.14
C VAL A 122 20.02 -0.34 10.69
N ARG A 123 20.30 0.94 10.44
CA ARG A 123 19.43 2.05 10.90
C ARG A 123 18.06 2.01 10.23
N PHE A 124 18.02 1.81 8.91
CA PHE A 124 16.76 1.63 8.19
C PHE A 124 16.00 0.40 8.69
N ALA A 125 16.69 -0.73 8.83
CA ALA A 125 16.13 -2.00 9.25
C ALA A 125 15.50 -1.92 10.66
N LEU A 126 16.11 -1.23 11.61
CA LEU A 126 15.53 -1.08 12.96
C LEU A 126 14.30 -0.16 12.97
N LEU A 127 14.36 0.98 12.28
CA LEU A 127 13.23 1.90 12.19
C LEU A 127 12.04 1.27 11.45
N GLN A 128 12.31 0.47 10.42
CA GLN A 128 11.26 -0.23 9.68
C GLN A 128 10.54 -1.29 10.49
N VAL A 129 11.16 -1.91 11.49
CA VAL A 129 10.43 -2.84 12.37
C VAL A 129 9.28 -2.11 13.06
N VAL A 130 9.55 -0.96 13.68
CA VAL A 130 8.53 -0.16 14.37
C VAL A 130 7.47 0.31 13.38
N ASN A 131 7.90 0.82 12.22
CA ASN A 131 7.02 1.34 11.19
C ASN A 131 6.04 0.27 10.66
N CYS A 132 6.56 -0.91 10.28
CA CYS A 132 5.75 -2.04 9.81
C CYS A 132 4.81 -2.59 10.88
N LEU A 133 5.23 -2.61 12.16
CA LEU A 133 4.36 -3.03 13.26
C LEU A 133 3.22 -2.02 13.49
N THR A 134 3.52 -0.72 13.55
CA THR A 134 2.49 0.31 13.71
C THR A 134 1.52 0.31 12.53
N TRP A 135 2.02 0.22 11.30
CA TRP A 135 1.17 0.06 10.11
C TRP A 135 0.30 -1.19 10.20
N ALA A 136 0.88 -2.34 10.55
CA ALA A 136 0.14 -3.59 10.64
C ALA A 136 -0.99 -3.52 11.66
N LEU A 137 -0.74 -2.92 12.83
CA LEU A 137 -1.74 -2.73 13.88
C LEU A 137 -2.87 -1.80 13.43
N VAL A 138 -2.55 -0.69 12.77
CA VAL A 138 -3.56 0.28 12.30
C VAL A 138 -4.46 -0.36 11.24
N ILE A 139 -3.88 -0.97 10.21
CA ILE A 139 -4.65 -1.59 9.13
C ILE A 139 -5.43 -2.80 9.66
N TYR A 140 -4.84 -3.59 10.55
CA TYR A 140 -5.54 -4.69 11.20
C TYR A 140 -6.74 -4.18 12.02
N ALA A 141 -6.58 -3.14 12.83
CA ALA A 141 -7.68 -2.60 13.63
C ALA A 141 -8.85 -2.14 12.74
N VAL A 142 -8.56 -1.43 11.65
CA VAL A 142 -9.59 -1.01 10.68
C VAL A 142 -10.26 -2.22 10.05
N GLY A 143 -9.50 -3.18 9.52
CA GLY A 143 -10.05 -4.38 8.89
C GLY A 143 -10.86 -5.24 9.87
N HIS A 144 -10.39 -5.40 11.10
CA HIS A 144 -11.06 -6.16 12.15
C HIS A 144 -12.42 -5.54 12.52
N LEU A 145 -12.48 -4.21 12.68
CA LEU A 145 -13.73 -3.49 12.89
C LEU A 145 -14.70 -3.66 11.71
N LEU A 146 -14.20 -3.60 10.47
CA LEU A 146 -15.01 -3.87 9.27
C LEU A 146 -15.55 -5.31 9.26
N GLY A 147 -14.74 -6.28 9.67
CA GLY A 147 -15.16 -7.68 9.81
C GLY A 147 -16.29 -7.86 10.81
N MET A 148 -16.16 -7.28 12.00
CA MET A 148 -17.21 -7.31 13.03
C MET A 148 -18.49 -6.61 12.57
N ALA A 149 -18.36 -5.44 11.93
CA ALA A 149 -19.51 -4.72 11.39
C ALA A 149 -20.21 -5.52 10.27
N GLY A 150 -19.45 -6.13 9.37
CA GLY A 150 -19.97 -7.00 8.32
C GLY A 150 -20.72 -8.21 8.89
N LEU A 151 -20.18 -8.84 9.93
CA LEU A 151 -20.83 -9.96 10.62
C LEU A 151 -22.12 -9.52 11.32
N ALA A 152 -22.13 -8.35 11.97
CA ALA A 152 -23.32 -7.80 12.60
C ALA A 152 -24.44 -7.51 11.57
N ILE A 153 -24.08 -6.94 10.42
CA ILE A 153 -25.01 -6.71 9.30
C ILE A 153 -25.54 -8.03 8.76
N LEU A 154 -24.64 -9.01 8.56
CA LEU A 154 -25.01 -10.35 8.08
C LEU A 154 -26.01 -11.02 9.02
N HIS A 155 -25.79 -10.97 10.33
CA HIS A 155 -26.72 -11.53 11.32
C HIS A 155 -28.07 -10.79 11.35
N ARG A 156 -28.07 -9.46 11.17
CA ARG A 156 -29.30 -8.66 11.28
C ARG A 156 -30.15 -8.63 10.01
N PHE A 157 -29.51 -8.58 8.86
CA PHE A 157 -30.16 -8.33 7.57
C PHE A 157 -29.88 -9.42 6.52
N GLY A 158 -29.16 -10.47 6.90
CA GLY A 158 -28.79 -11.56 6.00
C GLY A 158 -27.84 -11.14 4.90
N LEU A 159 -27.61 -12.05 3.94
CA LEU A 159 -26.70 -11.84 2.82
C LEU A 159 -27.13 -10.68 1.91
N ILE A 160 -28.44 -10.45 1.77
CA ILE A 160 -28.98 -9.36 0.95
C ILE A 160 -28.60 -8.00 1.56
N GLY A 161 -28.74 -7.84 2.88
CA GLY A 161 -28.33 -6.62 3.57
C GLY A 161 -26.84 -6.34 3.45
N LEU A 162 -26.01 -7.36 3.61
CA LEU A 162 -24.56 -7.24 3.41
C LEU A 162 -24.22 -6.85 1.96
N GLY A 163 -24.86 -7.49 0.98
CA GLY A 163 -24.66 -7.20 -0.44
C GLY A 163 -25.04 -5.76 -0.81
N LEU A 164 -26.14 -5.24 -0.27
CA LEU A 164 -26.56 -3.85 -0.48
C LEU A 164 -25.58 -2.85 0.11
N VAL A 165 -25.05 -3.12 1.30
CA VAL A 165 -24.04 -2.25 1.94
C VAL A 165 -22.74 -2.22 1.13
N LEU A 166 -22.27 -3.39 0.66
CA LEU A 166 -21.08 -3.48 -0.18
C LEU A 166 -21.29 -2.77 -1.54
N LEU A 167 -22.47 -2.93 -2.15
CA LEU A 167 -22.83 -2.25 -3.39
C LEU A 167 -22.87 -0.73 -3.21
N ALA A 168 -23.50 -0.24 -2.14
CA ALA A 168 -23.55 1.18 -1.82
C ALA A 168 -22.14 1.76 -1.58
N ALA A 169 -21.29 1.04 -0.85
CA ALA A 169 -19.90 1.43 -0.64
C ALA A 169 -19.10 1.49 -1.96
N ALA A 170 -19.30 0.52 -2.86
CA ALA A 170 -18.66 0.49 -4.18
C ALA A 170 -19.14 1.65 -5.08
N ILE A 171 -20.44 1.94 -5.10
CA ILE A 171 -21.00 3.08 -5.86
C ILE A 171 -20.47 4.40 -5.32
N LEU A 172 -20.47 4.60 -4.01
CA LEU A 172 -19.92 5.80 -3.38
C LEU A 172 -18.43 5.95 -3.66
N GLY A 173 -17.65 4.87 -3.51
CA GLY A 173 -16.22 4.86 -3.83
C GLY A 173 -15.95 5.20 -5.29
N GLY A 174 -16.70 4.60 -6.22
CA GLY A 174 -16.63 4.89 -7.65
C GLY A 174 -17.02 6.34 -7.97
N TRP A 175 -18.07 6.86 -7.34
CA TRP A 175 -18.51 8.25 -7.52
C TRP A 175 -17.47 9.25 -7.01
N ILE A 176 -16.89 9.01 -5.83
CA ILE A 176 -15.80 9.83 -5.28
C ILE A 176 -14.58 9.76 -6.21
N TYR A 177 -14.21 8.57 -6.68
CA TYR A 177 -13.10 8.39 -7.62
C TYR A 177 -13.32 9.16 -8.93
N ILE A 178 -14.52 9.10 -9.50
CA ILE A 178 -14.85 9.85 -10.72
C ILE A 178 -14.86 11.36 -10.41
N ARG A 179 -15.46 11.81 -9.30
CA ARG A 179 -15.61 13.24 -9.02
C ARG A 179 -14.30 13.93 -8.65
N TYR A 180 -13.41 13.25 -7.92
CA TYR A 180 -12.13 13.80 -7.48
C TYR A 180 -10.95 13.35 -8.34
N GLY A 181 -10.95 12.12 -8.87
CA GLY A 181 -9.89 11.57 -9.70
C GLY A 181 -9.93 12.03 -11.16
N HIS A 182 -11.11 12.25 -11.74
CA HIS A 182 -11.26 12.65 -13.15
C HIS A 182 -10.74 14.07 -13.43
N HIS A 183 -10.67 14.95 -12.42
CA HIS A 183 -10.08 16.28 -12.55
C HIS A 183 -8.55 16.27 -12.71
N HIS A 184 -7.85 15.26 -12.18
CA HIS A 184 -6.38 15.20 -12.22
C HIS A 184 -5.87 14.51 -13.50
N VAL A 185 -6.56 13.44 -13.96
CA VAL A 185 -6.19 12.69 -15.16
C VAL A 185 -6.44 13.47 -16.45
N ARG A 186 -7.54 14.24 -16.52
CA ARG A 186 -7.91 15.01 -17.73
C ARG A 186 -6.93 16.13 -18.07
N ARG A 187 -6.30 16.76 -17.06
CA ARG A 187 -5.26 17.80 -17.27
C ARG A 187 -3.96 17.24 -17.88
N HIS A 188 -3.63 15.98 -17.63
CA HIS A 188 -2.46 15.34 -18.22
C HIS A 188 -2.71 14.92 -19.67
N TRP A 189 -3.93 14.52 -20.01
CA TRP A 189 -4.31 14.17 -21.37
C TRP A 189 -4.42 15.38 -22.30
N GLN A 190 -5.04 16.49 -21.84
CA GLN A 190 -5.16 17.71 -22.65
C GLN A 190 -3.79 18.34 -22.96
N LYS A 191 -2.86 18.38 -22.00
CA LYS A 191 -1.50 18.88 -22.24
C LYS A 191 -0.71 18.11 -23.30
N ASN A 192 -0.96 16.81 -23.47
CA ASN A 192 -0.28 16.01 -24.48
C ASN A 192 -0.90 16.22 -25.87
N VAL A 193 -2.23 16.36 -25.94
CA VAL A 193 -2.94 16.64 -27.20
C VAL A 193 -2.62 18.04 -27.73
N ASP A 194 -2.60 19.06 -26.87
CA ASP A 194 -2.27 20.44 -27.27
C ASP A 194 -0.80 20.57 -27.72
N ALA A 195 0.11 19.77 -27.14
CA ALA A 195 1.52 19.73 -27.51
C ALA A 195 1.79 18.99 -28.84
N GLU A 196 0.93 18.05 -29.24
CA GLU A 196 1.00 17.41 -30.56
C GLU A 196 0.40 18.30 -31.67
N GLN A 197 -0.67 19.04 -31.36
CA GLN A 197 -1.28 19.96 -32.33
C GLN A 197 -0.44 21.21 -32.57
N GLY A 198 0.27 21.73 -31.55
CA GLY A 198 1.19 22.86 -31.73
C GLY A 198 2.39 22.56 -32.63
N LYS A 199 2.84 21.29 -32.70
CA LYS A 199 3.96 20.87 -33.55
C LYS A 199 3.60 20.67 -35.01
N MET A 200 2.32 20.42 -35.34
CA MET A 200 1.86 20.28 -36.74
C MET A 200 1.45 21.62 -37.38
N GLY A 201 1.44 22.72 -36.64
CA GLY A 201 1.10 24.06 -37.14
C GLY A 201 2.31 24.96 -37.39
N GLU A 202 3.52 24.51 -37.08
CA GLU A 202 4.78 25.24 -37.29
C GLU A 202 5.62 24.70 -38.47
N ASP A 203 5.13 23.65 -39.15
CA ASP A 203 5.67 23.08 -40.41
C ASP A 203 4.82 23.53 -41.61
#